data_AF-A0A7X3LE68-F1
#
_entry.id   AF-A0A7X3LE68-F1
#
_cell.length_a   1.000
_cell.length_b   1.000
_cell.length_c   1.000
_cell.angle_alpha   90.00
_cell.angle_beta   90.00
_cell.angle_gamma   90.00
#
_symmetry.space_group_name_H-M   'P 1'
#
loop_
_entity.id
_entity.type
_entity.pdbx_description
1 polymer ?
#
loop_
_entity_poly.entity_id
_entity_poly.type
_entity_poly.pdbx_seq_one_letter_code
_entity_poly.pdbx_strand_id
1 'polypeptide(L)' 'MTSAGTQTSQYVITARGQKGDVRQTRARAASAVVLARTWIAAGYESVQIIDPLGHVLSPDRYRIKIMNGGRFFC' A
#
# COMPACT_ATOMS: atom_id res chain seq x y z
N MET A 1 12.16 0.93 28.25
CA MET A 1 11.15 1.38 27.27
C MET A 1 11.78 1.29 25.90
N THR A 2 11.41 0.29 25.11
CA THR A 2 11.87 0.12 23.73
C THR A 2 11.23 1.21 22.89
N SER A 3 11.97 2.29 22.62
CA SER A 3 11.56 3.31 21.65
C SER A 3 11.20 2.63 20.34
N ALA A 4 9.97 2.93 19.89
CA ALA A 4 9.38 2.47 18.65
C ALA A 4 10.41 2.51 17.53
N GLY A 5 10.71 1.32 17.01
CA GLY A 5 11.73 1.07 16.02
C GLY A 5 11.60 2.02 14.84
N THR A 6 12.75 2.51 14.40
CA THR A 6 13.09 2.89 13.04
C THR A 6 11.88 2.92 12.13
N GLN A 7 11.42 4.13 11.82
CA GLN A 7 10.45 4.50 10.80
C GLN A 7 10.92 3.93 9.46
N THR A 8 10.81 2.61 9.32
CA THR A 8 11.27 1.85 8.17
C THR A 8 10.35 2.25 7.05
N SER A 9 10.94 2.57 5.90
CA SER A 9 10.25 3.04 4.71
C SER A 9 9.30 1.97 4.16
N GLN A 10 8.20 1.74 4.88
CA GLN A 10 7.22 0.70 4.63
C GLN A 10 5.94 1.32 4.10
N TYR A 11 5.39 0.67 3.10
CA TYR A 11 4.06 0.92 2.58
C TYR A 11 3.05 0.30 3.53
N VAL A 12 2.03 1.06 3.90
CA VAL A 12 0.93 0.60 4.75
C VAL A 12 -0.28 0.34 3.86
N ILE A 13 -0.83 -0.87 3.92
CA ILE A 13 -2.03 -1.25 3.20
C ILE A 13 -3.14 -1.42 4.23
N THR A 14 -4.22 -0.67 4.08
CA THR A 14 -5.41 -0.74 4.93
C THR A 14 -6.59 -1.16 4.07
N ALA A 15 -7.33 -2.18 4.48
CA ALA A 15 -8.56 -2.59 3.82
C ALA A 15 -9.73 -2.65 4.80
N ARG A 16 -10.86 -2.07 4.43
CA ARG A 16 -12.11 -2.17 5.18
C ARG A 16 -12.91 -3.37 4.70
N GLY A 17 -13.17 -4.30 5.59
CA GLY A 17 -14.08 -5.42 5.36
C GLY A 17 -15.26 -5.37 6.31
N GLN A 18 -16.24 -6.26 6.09
CA GLN A 18 -17.45 -6.34 6.90
C GLN A 18 -17.19 -6.67 8.39
N LYS A 19 -16.04 -7.28 8.70
CA LYS A 19 -15.62 -7.63 10.07
C LYS A 19 -14.67 -6.61 10.70
N GLY A 20 -14.40 -5.50 10.01
CA GLY A 20 -13.50 -4.44 10.47
C GLY A 20 -12.34 -4.16 9.50
N ASP A 21 -11.51 -3.21 9.91
CA ASP A 21 -10.37 -2.75 9.12
C ASP A 21 -9.15 -3.69 9.34
N VAL A 22 -8.57 -4.18 8.25
CA VAL A 22 -7.34 -4.98 8.23
C VAL A 22 -6.18 -4.12 7.76
N ARG A 23 -5.06 -4.16 8.49
CA ARG A 23 -3.85 -3.39 8.16
C ARG A 23 -2.64 -4.31 8.01
N GLN A 24 -1.87 -4.14 6.95
CA GLN A 24 -0.59 -4.81 6.74
C GLN A 24 0.46 -3.82 6.24
N THR A 25 1.74 -4.13 6.45
CA THR A 25 2.84 -3.35 5.91
C THR A 25 3.71 -4.15 4.95
N ARG A 26 4.31 -3.47 3.96
CA ARG A 26 5.21 -4.05 2.96
C ARG A 26 6.39 -3.11 2.72
N ALA A 27 7.58 -3.66 2.53
CA ALA A 27 8.77 -2.85 2.23
C ALA A 27 8.80 -2.31 0.79
N ARG A 28 8.05 -2.91 -0.15
CA ARG A 28 8.07 -2.55 -1.57
C ARG A 28 6.68 -2.15 -2.07
N ALA A 29 6.61 -1.10 -2.89
CA ALA A 29 5.37 -0.64 -3.51
C ALA A 29 4.67 -1.72 -4.35
N ALA A 30 5.43 -2.50 -5.14
CA ALA A 30 4.85 -3.54 -5.98
C ALA A 30 4.15 -4.62 -5.16
N SER A 31 4.75 -5.01 -4.03
CA SER A 31 4.15 -5.97 -3.10
C SER A 31 2.90 -5.42 -2.43
N ALA A 32 2.93 -4.14 -2.03
CA ALA A 32 1.75 -3.45 -1.47
C ALA A 32 0.58 -3.42 -2.47
N VAL A 33 0.87 -3.16 -3.74
CA VAL A 33 -0.14 -3.10 -4.81
C VAL A 33 -0.71 -4.47 -5.13
N VAL A 34 0.12 -5.51 -5.17
CA VAL A 34 -0.38 -6.89 -5.35
C VAL A 34 -1.32 -7.25 -4.20
N LEU A 35 -0.94 -6.99 -2.95
CA LEU A 35 -1.79 -7.27 -1.80
C LEU A 35 -3.11 -6.49 -1.86
N ALA A 36 -3.04 -5.20 -2.19
CA ALA A 36 -4.23 -4.37 -2.30
C ALA A 36 -5.20 -4.90 -3.37
N ARG A 37 -4.69 -5.37 -4.51
CA ARG A 37 -5.51 -6.00 -5.55
C ARG A 37 -6.14 -7.30 -5.10
N THR A 38 -5.41 -8.12 -4.35
CA THR A 38 -5.96 -9.34 -3.76
C THR A 38 -7.13 -9.02 -2.82
N TRP A 39 -7.02 -7.97 -2.01
CA TRP A 39 -8.12 -7.54 -1.14
C TRP A 39 -9.29 -6.94 -1.91
N ILE A 40 -9.05 -6.16 -2.96
CA ILE A 40 -10.13 -5.70 -3.85
C ILE A 40 -10.86 -6.89 -4.48
N ALA A 41 -10.12 -7.88 -5.01
CA ALA A 41 -10.69 -9.09 -5.60
C ALA A 41 -11.43 -9.97 -4.58
N ALA A 42 -11.03 -9.93 -3.31
CA ALA A 42 -11.70 -10.61 -2.21
C ALA A 42 -12.96 -9.87 -1.71
N GLY A 43 -13.31 -8.71 -2.29
CA GLY A 43 -14.54 -7.98 -1.98
C GLY A 43 -14.44 -7.04 -0.78
N TYR A 44 -13.24 -6.60 -0.40
CA TYR A 44 -13.10 -5.54 0.61
C TYR A 44 -13.68 -4.22 0.07
N GLU A 45 -14.44 -3.51 0.90
CA GLU A 45 -15.21 -2.32 0.53
C GLU A 45 -14.32 -1.13 0.15
N SER A 46 -13.17 -1.00 0.81
CA SER A 46 -12.18 0.00 0.47
C SER A 46 -10.79 -0.54 0.76
N VAL A 47 -9.84 -0.25 -0.11
CA VAL A 47 -8.43 -0.61 0.06
C VAL A 47 -7.57 0.60 -0.25
N GLN A 48 -6.72 0.97 0.71
CA GLN A 48 -5.81 2.11 0.61
C GLN A 48 -4.37 1.64 0.81
N ILE A 49 -3.46 2.22 0.04
CA ILE A 49 -2.02 2.06 0.23
C ILE A 49 -1.47 3.44 0.58
N ILE A 50 -0.71 3.54 1.66
CA ILE A 50 0.02 4.74 2.06
C ILE A 50 1.50 4.42 1.88
N ASP A 51 2.21 5.27 1.16
CA ASP A 51 3.65 5.14 0.98
C ASP A 51 4.44 5.59 2.23
N PRO A 52 5.76 5.36 2.27
CA PRO A 52 6.60 5.80 3.38
C PRO A 52 6.59 7.32 3.65
N LEU A 53 6.22 8.11 2.65
CA LEU A 53 6.16 9.57 2.69
C LEU A 53 4.76 10.07 3.11
N GLY A 54 3.80 9.17 3.32
CA GLY A 54 2.42 9.49 3.69
C GLY A 54 1.48 9.74 2.51
N HIS A 55 1.91 9.50 1.27
CA HIS A 55 1.08 9.67 0.09
C HIS A 55 0.20 8.44 -0.16
N VAL A 56 -1.05 8.68 -0.52
CA VAL A 56 -1.98 7.62 -0.91
C VAL A 56 -1.65 7.14 -2.33
N LEU A 57 -1.31 5.86 -2.45
CA LEU A 57 -1.12 5.17 -3.71
C LEU A 57 -2.42 4.53 -4.16
N SER A 58 -2.88 4.94 -5.34
CA SER A 58 -3.98 4.25 -6.04
C SER A 58 -3.43 3.00 -6.75
N PRO A 59 -3.96 1.78 -6.45
CA PRO A 59 -3.53 0.53 -7.08
C PRO A 59 -3.68 0.52 -8.61
N ASP A 60 -4.66 1.27 -9.13
CA ASP A 60 -4.91 1.41 -10.57
C ASP A 60 -3.90 2.34 -11.23
N ARG A 61 -3.63 3.49 -10.61
CA ARG A 61 -2.63 4.45 -11.10
C ARG A 61 -1.20 3.91 -10.99
N TYR A 62 -0.95 2.94 -10.11
CA TYR A 62 0.37 2.32 -10.01
C TYR A 62 0.78 1.59 -11.29
N ARG A 63 -0.16 0.92 -11.98
CA ARG A 63 0.13 0.27 -13.27
C ARG A 63 0.59 1.29 -14.31
N ILE A 64 -0.10 2.42 -14.38
CA ILE A 64 0.22 3.51 -15.32
C ILE A 64 1.61 4.09 -14.99
N LYS A 65 1.91 4.31 -13.72
CA LYS A 65 3.21 4.83 -13.26
C LYS A 65 4.38 3.86 -13.49
N ILE A 66 4.17 2.55 -13.34
CA ILE A 66 5.19 1.54 -13.66
C ILE A 66 5.36 1.37 -15.17
N MET A 67 4.28 1.24 -15.93
CA MET A 67 4.32 1.01 -17.37
C MET A 67 4.85 2.22 -18.14
N ASN A 68 4.67 3.44 -17.62
CA ASN A 68 5.28 4.66 -18.17
C ASN A 68 6.77 4.82 -17.79
N GLY A 69 7.47 3.74 -17.45
CA GLY A 69 8.92 3.74 -17.34
C GLY A 69 9.49 4.22 -16.01
N GLY A 70 8.83 3.91 -14.88
CA GLY A 70 9.48 3.89 -13.57
C GLY A 70 10.23 5.17 -13.16
N ARG A 71 9.80 6.35 -13.63
CA ARG A 71 10.38 7.63 -13.17
C ARG A 71 9.76 8.04 -11.85
N PHE A 72 10.31 7.51 -10.76
CA PHE A 72 10.28 8.15 -9.44
C PHE A 72 11.66 8.01 -8.79
N PHE A 73 12.57 8.89 -9.21
CA PHE A 73 13.58 9.52 -8.35
C PHE A 73 13.89 10.88 -8.99
N CYS A 74 13.30 11.93 -8.41
CA CYS A 74 13.71 13.35 -8.34
C CYS A 74 12.49 14.17 -7.95
#